data_AF-A0A7S2PG79-F1
#
_entry.id   AF-A0A7S2PG79-F1
#
_cell.length_a   1.000
_cell.length_b   1.000
_cell.length_c   1.000
_cell.angle_alpha   90.00
_cell.angle_beta   90.00
_cell.angle_gamma   90.00
#
_symmetry.space_group_name_H-M   'P 1'
#
loop_
_entity.id
_entity.type
_entity.pdbx_description
1 polymer ?
#
loop_
_entity_poly.entity_id
_entity_poly.type
_entity_poly.pdbx_seq_one_letter_code
_entity_poly.pdbx_strand_id
1 'polypeptide(L)'
;MKLTIAATTIAFLASAASAQQNTTGNKRKLERLHAATAKKLDMLRRRSTAMNKAASDAVYIDRLAREQPADAIHKILPPNDRDEILDPKVVGGSNADPGEYPFMVMVGSNGQLSCGGSLVAPNAVLCAAHCASAAQQVYIGRHNIGVSNEVGAETFNVIEVVPHPSYNPNTINND
;
A
#
# COMPACT_ATOMS: atom_id res chain seq x y z
N MET A 1 -101.24 -2.37 -9.65
CA MET A 1 -101.23 -3.60 -10.48
C MET A 1 -100.25 -3.37 -11.62
N LYS A 2 -99.32 -4.33 -11.80
CA LYS A 2 -98.18 -4.37 -12.75
C LYS A 2 -97.04 -3.37 -12.52
N LEU A 3 -95.98 -3.92 -11.93
CA LEU A 3 -94.63 -3.40 -11.85
C LEU A 3 -93.86 -3.91 -13.08
N THR A 4 -93.27 -3.02 -13.86
CA THR A 4 -92.23 -3.33 -14.85
C THR A 4 -91.36 -2.09 -14.98
N ILE A 5 -90.11 -2.17 -14.55
CA ILE A 5 -89.11 -1.10 -14.76
C ILE A 5 -88.07 -1.65 -15.72
N ALA A 6 -87.99 -1.00 -16.88
CA ALA A 6 -87.04 -1.24 -17.94
C ALA A 6 -85.70 -0.55 -17.64
N ALA A 7 -84.63 -1.20 -18.10
CA ALA A 7 -83.28 -0.65 -18.25
C ALA A 7 -83.33 0.60 -19.17
N THR A 8 -82.46 1.61 -19.09
CA THR A 8 -80.98 1.64 -19.05
C THR A 8 -80.55 3.09 -18.79
N THR A 9 -79.41 3.34 -18.12
CA THR A 9 -78.20 4.00 -18.69
C THR A 9 -77.18 4.43 -17.64
N ILE A 10 -75.89 4.19 -17.97
CA ILE A 10 -74.65 4.92 -17.60
C ILE A 10 -74.17 4.77 -16.13
N ALA A 11 -72.90 4.62 -15.78
CA ALA A 11 -71.62 4.17 -16.36
C ALA A 11 -70.59 4.31 -15.21
N PHE A 12 -69.46 3.60 -15.29
CA PHE A 12 -68.24 3.78 -14.48
C PHE A 12 -68.38 3.65 -12.95
N LEU A 13 -67.81 2.58 -12.38
CA LEU A 13 -66.66 2.65 -11.47
C LEU A 13 -66.31 1.24 -10.96
N ALA A 14 -65.02 1.05 -10.68
CA ALA A 14 -64.40 -0.07 -9.97
C ALA A 14 -64.00 -1.32 -10.78
N SER A 15 -62.99 -1.17 -11.65
CA SER A 15 -62.00 -2.22 -11.89
C SER A 15 -60.60 -1.61 -12.00
N ALA A 16 -59.97 -1.29 -10.86
CA ALA A 16 -58.60 -0.76 -10.80
C ALA A 16 -57.93 -0.92 -9.42
N ALA A 17 -58.18 -1.99 -8.65
CA ALA A 17 -57.63 -2.12 -7.30
C ALA A 17 -56.57 -3.22 -7.11
N SER A 18 -56.50 -4.27 -7.95
CA SER A 18 -55.59 -5.41 -7.69
C SER A 18 -54.29 -5.42 -8.52
N ALA A 19 -54.16 -4.61 -9.58
CA ALA A 19 -52.94 -4.52 -10.40
C ALA A 19 -51.89 -3.51 -9.89
N GLN A 20 -52.24 -2.65 -8.92
CA GLN A 20 -51.36 -1.57 -8.41
C GLN A 20 -50.44 -1.98 -7.26
N GLN A 21 -50.70 -3.08 -6.55
CA GLN A 21 -49.92 -3.43 -5.35
C GLN A 21 -48.57 -4.10 -5.71
N ASN A 22 -48.54 -4.96 -6.73
CA ASN A 22 -47.33 -5.68 -7.15
C ASN A 22 -46.33 -4.75 -7.91
N THR A 23 -46.83 -3.78 -8.67
CA THR A 23 -45.99 -2.81 -9.39
C THR A 23 -45.35 -1.79 -8.44
N THR A 24 -46.03 -1.40 -7.37
CA THR A 24 -45.51 -0.44 -6.39
C THR A 24 -44.40 -1.02 -5.52
N GLY A 25 -44.52 -2.30 -5.11
CA GLY A 25 -43.47 -3.01 -4.38
C GLY A 25 -42.18 -3.21 -5.18
N ASN A 26 -42.31 -3.59 -6.46
CA ASN A 26 -41.17 -3.77 -7.36
C ASN A 26 -40.47 -2.44 -7.69
N LYS A 27 -41.22 -1.35 -7.86
CA LYS A 27 -40.65 0.01 -8.03
C LYS A 27 -39.82 0.44 -6.82
N ARG A 28 -40.33 0.28 -5.59
CA ARG A 28 -39.59 0.60 -4.37
C ARG A 28 -38.34 -0.25 -4.19
N LYS A 29 -38.39 -1.53 -4.57
CA LYS A 29 -37.22 -2.42 -4.53
C LYS A 29 -36.15 -1.99 -5.55
N LEU A 30 -36.57 -1.59 -6.75
CA LEU A 30 -35.68 -1.09 -7.80
C LEU A 30 -35.05 0.25 -7.43
N GLU A 31 -35.81 1.17 -6.85
CA GLU A 31 -35.30 2.47 -6.34
C GLU A 31 -34.26 2.28 -5.24
N ARG A 32 -34.51 1.36 -4.29
CA ARG A 32 -33.53 1.01 -3.24
C ARG A 32 -32.26 0.39 -3.82
N LEU A 33 -32.40 -0.45 -4.85
CA LEU A 33 -31.26 -1.06 -5.54
C LEU A 33 -30.42 0.02 -6.24
N HIS A 34 -31.04 0.91 -7.02
CA HIS A 34 -30.36 2.01 -7.70
C HIS A 34 -29.69 2.98 -6.71
N ALA A 35 -30.35 3.31 -5.60
CA ALA A 35 -29.76 4.12 -4.54
C ALA A 35 -28.54 3.43 -3.91
N ALA A 36 -28.59 2.11 -3.72
CA ALA A 36 -27.45 1.34 -3.23
C ALA A 36 -26.30 1.28 -4.26
N THR A 37 -26.60 1.13 -5.56
CA THR A 37 -25.58 1.14 -6.62
C THR A 37 -24.91 2.51 -6.75
N ALA A 38 -25.70 3.60 -6.69
CA ALA A 38 -25.19 4.96 -6.70
C ALA A 38 -24.28 5.25 -5.51
N LYS A 39 -24.66 4.82 -4.30
CA LYS A 39 -23.80 4.91 -3.10
C LYS A 39 -22.51 4.11 -3.25
N LYS A 40 -22.57 2.90 -3.81
CA LYS A 40 -21.37 2.07 -4.06
C LYS A 40 -20.44 2.72 -5.09
N LEU A 41 -21.00 3.32 -6.14
CA LEU A 41 -20.23 4.03 -7.15
C LEU A 41 -19.59 5.31 -6.59
N ASP A 42 -20.31 6.07 -5.75
CA ASP A 42 -19.77 7.23 -5.05
C ASP A 42 -18.63 6.81 -4.10
N MET A 43 -18.80 5.74 -3.32
CA MET A 43 -17.73 5.18 -2.49
C MET A 43 -16.49 4.77 -3.30
N LEU A 44 -16.66 4.12 -4.44
CA LEU A 44 -15.55 3.73 -5.31
C LEU A 44 -14.87 4.94 -5.96
N ARG A 45 -15.63 5.97 -6.35
CA ARG A 45 -15.06 7.24 -6.85
C ARG A 45 -14.26 7.95 -5.78
N ARG A 46 -14.79 8.07 -4.56
CA ARG A 46 -14.07 8.65 -3.41
C ARG A 46 -12.78 7.88 -3.09
N ARG A 47 -12.81 6.55 -3.19
CA ARG A 47 -11.60 5.71 -3.02
C ARG A 47 -10.59 5.95 -4.14
N SER A 48 -11.03 6.05 -5.39
CA SER A 48 -10.15 6.35 -6.53
C SER A 48 -9.52 7.75 -6.43
N THR A 49 -10.29 8.77 -6.06
CA THR A 49 -9.74 10.13 -5.87
C THR A 49 -8.79 10.19 -4.67
N ALA A 50 -9.09 9.47 -3.58
CA ALA A 50 -8.17 9.35 -2.45
C ALA A 50 -6.86 8.64 -2.84
N MET A 51 -6.92 7.58 -3.64
CA MET A 51 -5.72 6.89 -4.14
C MET A 51 -4.91 7.77 -5.09
N ASN A 52 -5.56 8.51 -5.99
CA ASN A 52 -4.88 9.44 -6.90
C ASN A 52 -4.25 10.62 -6.13
N LYS A 53 -4.92 11.11 -5.08
CA LYS A 53 -4.38 12.14 -4.19
C LYS A 53 -3.17 11.61 -3.42
N ALA A 54 -3.26 10.41 -2.86
CA ALA A 54 -2.12 9.78 -2.18
C ALA A 54 -0.93 9.58 -3.14
N ALA A 55 -1.17 9.21 -4.39
CA ALA A 55 -0.13 9.11 -5.41
C ALA A 55 0.47 10.48 -5.77
N SER A 56 -0.35 11.53 -5.92
CA SER A 56 0.16 12.88 -6.17
C SER A 56 0.93 13.45 -4.99
N ASP A 57 0.47 13.18 -3.76
CA ASP A 57 1.14 13.59 -2.54
C ASP A 57 2.48 12.84 -2.41
N ALA A 58 2.54 11.54 -2.70
CA ALA A 58 3.79 10.78 -2.71
C ALA A 58 4.80 11.31 -3.75
N VAL A 59 4.35 11.63 -4.96
CA VAL A 59 5.21 12.23 -6.01
C VAL A 59 5.67 13.64 -5.61
N TYR A 60 4.83 14.42 -4.94
CA TYR A 60 5.18 15.75 -4.46
C TYR A 60 6.20 15.69 -3.31
N ILE A 61 6.02 14.78 -2.37
CA ILE A 61 6.96 14.53 -1.27
C ILE A 61 8.30 14.02 -1.79
N ASP A 62 8.29 13.14 -2.80
CA ASP A 62 9.51 12.68 -3.48
C ASP A 62 10.27 13.84 -4.17
N ARG A 63 9.55 14.77 -4.82
CA ARG A 63 10.17 15.97 -5.38
C ARG A 63 10.77 16.88 -4.29
N LEU A 64 10.05 17.09 -3.19
CA LEU A 64 10.54 17.90 -2.07
C LEU A 64 11.77 17.28 -1.40
N ALA A 65 11.81 15.95 -1.28
CA ALA A 65 12.96 15.22 -0.74
C ALA A 65 14.20 15.33 -1.65
N ARG A 66 14.02 15.50 -2.96
CA ARG A 66 15.11 15.73 -3.93
C ARG A 66 15.61 17.17 -3.97
N GLU A 67 14.78 18.15 -3.65
CA GLU A 67 15.08 19.59 -3.78
C GLU A 67 15.51 20.27 -2.48
N GLN A 68 15.52 19.57 -1.34
CA GLN A 68 15.86 20.13 -0.05
C GLN A 68 16.97 19.33 0.63
N PRO A 69 18.10 19.96 1.03
CA PRO A 69 19.03 19.32 1.95
C PRO A 69 18.27 18.92 3.23
N ALA A 70 18.72 17.84 3.87
CA ALA A 70 18.06 17.19 5.01
C ALA A 70 17.85 18.11 6.24
N ASP A 71 18.26 19.37 6.19
CA ASP A 71 18.11 20.40 7.23
C ASP A 71 16.76 21.15 7.18
N ALA A 72 16.02 21.11 6.07
CA ALA A 72 14.77 21.85 5.91
C ALA A 72 13.54 21.15 6.55
N ILE A 73 13.58 19.82 6.65
CA ILE A 73 12.43 19.00 7.13
C ILE A 73 12.12 19.28 8.61
N HIS A 74 13.14 19.60 9.42
CA HIS A 74 12.99 19.91 10.84
C HIS A 74 12.22 21.22 11.13
N LYS A 75 11.95 22.05 10.11
CA LYS A 75 11.25 23.33 10.24
C LYS A 75 9.77 23.29 9.86
N ILE A 76 9.31 22.27 9.15
CA ILE A 76 7.97 22.27 8.52
C ILE A 76 6.95 21.39 9.26
N LEU A 77 7.37 20.30 9.94
CA LEU A 77 6.46 19.42 10.68
C LEU A 77 6.45 19.68 12.20
N PRO A 78 5.28 19.57 12.88
CA PRO A 78 5.19 19.66 14.33
C PRO A 78 5.89 18.46 15.01
N PRO A 79 6.34 18.60 16.26
CA PRO A 79 7.24 17.64 16.93
C PRO A 79 6.78 16.19 16.91
N ASN A 80 5.46 15.95 16.94
CA ASN A 80 4.89 14.61 17.03
C ASN A 80 4.80 13.87 15.68
N ASP A 81 4.95 14.58 14.55
CA ASP A 81 4.89 13.98 13.21
C ASP A 81 6.29 13.77 12.60
N ARG A 82 7.36 14.19 13.31
CA ARG A 82 8.76 14.04 12.89
C ARG A 82 9.28 12.62 13.06
N ASP A 83 8.65 11.84 13.93
CA ASP A 83 9.11 10.50 14.31
C ASP A 83 8.54 9.40 13.40
N GLU A 84 7.57 9.71 12.53
CA GLU A 84 7.02 8.75 11.55
C GLU A 84 7.74 8.83 10.18
N ILE A 85 8.65 9.79 10.01
CA ILE A 85 9.38 10.02 8.75
C ILE A 85 10.89 9.83 9.00
N LEU A 86 11.33 8.58 8.82
CA LEU A 86 12.70 8.16 8.57
C LEU A 86 13.73 8.59 9.62
N ASP A 87 13.97 7.74 10.63
CA ASP A 87 15.24 7.78 11.37
C ASP A 87 16.39 7.51 10.38
N PRO A 88 17.09 8.56 9.88
CA PRO A 88 18.02 8.41 8.78
C PRO A 88 19.27 7.74 9.34
N LYS A 89 19.49 6.47 8.99
CA LYS A 89 20.66 5.70 9.42
C LYS A 89 21.97 6.21 8.81
N VAL A 90 21.90 6.99 7.73
CA VAL A 90 23.05 7.58 7.02
C VAL A 90 23.10 9.08 7.29
N VAL A 91 24.15 9.55 7.97
CA VAL A 91 24.31 10.96 8.36
C VAL A 91 24.80 11.79 7.17
N GLY A 92 24.09 12.88 6.85
CA GLY A 92 24.47 13.81 5.76
C GLY A 92 24.27 13.23 4.35
N GLY A 93 23.64 12.06 4.24
CA GLY A 93 23.29 11.45 2.97
C GLY A 93 22.05 12.06 2.32
N SER A 94 21.76 11.59 1.12
CA SER A 94 20.49 11.79 0.41
C SER A 94 19.99 10.45 -0.11
N ASN A 95 18.73 10.39 -0.54
CA ASN A 95 18.19 9.17 -1.12
C ASN A 95 18.92 8.85 -2.43
N ALA A 96 19.34 7.60 -2.59
CA ALA A 96 19.88 7.10 -3.85
C ALA A 96 18.77 7.00 -4.90
N ASP A 97 19.10 7.14 -6.19
CA ASP A 97 18.16 6.85 -7.27
C ASP A 97 17.88 5.33 -7.34
N PRO A 98 16.70 4.91 -7.84
CA PRO A 98 16.41 3.49 -8.05
C PRO A 98 17.47 2.81 -8.93
N GLY A 99 18.15 1.80 -8.39
CA GLY A 99 19.19 1.07 -9.10
C GLY A 99 20.55 1.77 -9.22
N GLU A 100 20.76 2.91 -8.55
CA GLU A 100 22.05 3.63 -8.55
C GLU A 100 23.20 2.76 -8.00
N TYR A 101 22.91 1.97 -6.97
CA TYR A 101 23.86 1.04 -6.34
C TYR A 101 23.34 -0.40 -6.44
N PRO A 102 23.45 -1.05 -7.61
CA PRO A 102 22.82 -2.35 -7.87
C PRO A 102 23.46 -3.50 -7.07
N PHE A 103 24.66 -3.27 -6.54
CA PHE A 103 25.36 -4.22 -5.67
C PHE A 103 24.90 -4.17 -4.20
N MET A 104 24.04 -3.22 -3.81
CA MET A 104 23.60 -3.11 -2.42
C MET A 104 22.71 -4.29 -2.02
N VAL A 105 23.05 -4.87 -0.87
CA VAL A 105 22.34 -6.01 -0.28
C VAL A 105 21.94 -5.65 1.14
N MET A 106 20.73 -6.03 1.54
CA MET A 106 20.36 -6.07 2.96
C MET A 106 20.49 -7.48 3.49
N VAL A 107 20.98 -7.60 4.72
CA VAL A 107 21.24 -8.86 5.41
C VAL A 107 20.40 -8.92 6.67
N GLY A 108 19.73 -10.05 6.91
CA GLY A 108 18.86 -10.20 8.07
C GLY A 108 18.17 -11.55 8.17
N SER A 109 17.07 -11.59 8.93
CA SER A 109 16.31 -12.82 9.22
C SER A 109 14.83 -12.54 9.29
N ASN A 110 14.00 -13.30 8.58
CA ASN A 110 12.53 -13.27 8.67
C ASN A 110 11.94 -11.85 8.54
N GLY A 111 12.44 -11.08 7.58
CA GLY A 111 12.05 -9.68 7.35
C GLY A 111 12.67 -8.66 8.31
N GLN A 112 13.38 -9.10 9.37
CA GLN A 112 14.15 -8.22 10.24
C GLN A 112 15.50 -7.93 9.59
N LEU A 113 15.69 -6.67 9.17
CA LEU A 113 16.91 -6.18 8.54
C LEU A 113 17.91 -5.76 9.62
N SER A 114 19.15 -6.22 9.52
CA SER A 114 20.18 -5.97 10.53
C SER A 114 21.44 -5.30 9.98
N CYS A 115 21.92 -5.75 8.83
CA CYS A 115 23.17 -5.29 8.24
C CYS A 115 23.03 -4.98 6.75
N GLY A 116 24.00 -4.25 6.21
CA GLY A 116 24.21 -4.12 4.77
C GLY A 116 25.27 -5.09 4.27
N GLY A 117 25.34 -5.28 2.96
CA GLY A 117 26.36 -6.05 2.27
C GLY A 117 26.51 -5.62 0.81
N SER A 118 27.46 -6.24 0.11
CA SER A 118 27.73 -6.01 -1.30
C SER A 118 27.69 -7.31 -2.08
N LEU A 119 26.92 -7.37 -3.17
CA LEU A 119 26.93 -8.50 -4.09
C LEU A 119 28.22 -8.46 -4.93
N VAL A 120 29.15 -9.36 -4.63
CA VAL A 120 30.48 -9.40 -5.27
C VAL A 120 30.59 -10.48 -6.34
N ALA A 121 29.69 -11.46 -6.33
CA ALA A 121 29.50 -12.45 -7.37
C ALA A 121 28.03 -12.88 -7.42
N PRO A 122 27.56 -13.57 -8.48
CA PRO A 122 26.14 -13.97 -8.60
C PRO A 122 25.58 -14.76 -7.42
N ASN A 123 26.45 -15.44 -6.65
CA ASN A 123 26.10 -16.26 -5.50
C ASN A 123 26.93 -15.90 -4.25
N ALA A 124 27.57 -14.72 -4.20
CA ALA A 124 28.41 -14.32 -3.07
C ALA A 124 28.15 -12.86 -2.66
N VAL A 125 27.87 -12.68 -1.36
CA VAL A 125 27.70 -11.38 -0.71
C VAL A 125 28.85 -11.17 0.26
N LEU A 126 29.54 -10.03 0.13
CA LEU A 126 30.52 -9.57 1.10
C LEU A 126 29.80 -8.74 2.18
N CYS A 127 30.06 -9.06 3.45
CA CYS A 127 29.50 -8.39 4.62
C CYS A 127 30.52 -8.48 5.77
N ALA A 128 30.33 -7.69 6.83
CA ALA A 128 31.14 -7.75 8.03
C ALA A 128 30.90 -9.04 8.83
N ALA A 129 31.95 -9.61 9.42
CA ALA A 129 31.91 -10.83 10.20
C ALA A 129 31.03 -10.71 11.45
N HIS A 130 30.92 -9.53 12.06
CA HIS A 130 30.03 -9.31 13.21
C HIS A 130 28.55 -9.47 12.84
N CYS A 131 28.19 -9.38 11.56
CA CYS A 131 26.84 -9.62 11.07
C CYS A 131 26.50 -11.11 10.89
N ALA A 132 27.48 -12.01 11.05
CA ALA A 132 27.33 -13.43 10.72
C ALA A 132 26.13 -14.11 11.41
N SER A 133 25.84 -13.76 12.66
CA SER A 133 24.69 -14.31 13.41
C SER A 133 23.33 -13.88 12.85
N ALA A 134 23.27 -12.73 12.18
CA ALA A 134 22.06 -12.18 11.58
C ALA A 134 21.91 -12.57 10.09
N ALA A 135 22.94 -13.15 9.47
CA ALA A 135 23.00 -13.44 8.03
C ALA A 135 22.27 -14.73 7.65
N GLN A 136 20.97 -14.81 7.91
CA GLN A 136 20.14 -15.96 7.51
C GLN A 136 19.51 -15.78 6.12
N GLN A 137 19.22 -14.54 5.75
CA GLN A 137 18.62 -14.16 4.48
C GLN A 137 19.27 -12.90 3.93
N VAL A 138 19.31 -12.80 2.62
CA VAL A 138 19.73 -11.61 1.89
C VAL A 138 18.60 -11.10 1.01
N TYR A 139 18.48 -9.78 0.92
CA TYR A 139 17.49 -9.08 0.11
C TYR A 139 18.24 -8.21 -0.90
N ILE A 140 18.00 -8.46 -2.18
CA ILE A 140 18.71 -7.83 -3.31
C ILE A 140 17.69 -7.06 -4.15
N GLY A 141 18.12 -5.96 -4.78
CA GLY A 141 17.27 -5.19 -5.70
C GLY A 141 16.17 -4.37 -5.01
N ARG A 142 16.26 -4.19 -3.69
CA ARG A 142 15.33 -3.38 -2.91
C ARG A 142 15.81 -1.93 -2.83
N HIS A 143 14.91 -1.00 -3.13
CA HIS A 143 15.12 0.44 -2.98
C HIS A 143 14.22 1.02 -1.88
N ASN A 144 12.98 0.52 -1.72
CA ASN A 144 12.08 0.95 -0.64
C ASN A 144 11.71 -0.20 0.32
N ILE A 145 12.29 -0.18 1.51
CA ILE A 145 12.07 -1.22 2.54
C ILE A 145 10.63 -1.29 3.07
N GLY A 146 9.86 -0.20 2.95
CA GLY A 146 8.45 -0.15 3.33
C GLY A 146 7.51 -0.84 2.33
N VAL A 147 8.02 -1.23 1.16
CA VAL A 147 7.25 -1.94 0.12
C VAL A 147 7.61 -3.42 0.15
N SER A 148 6.64 -4.28 0.45
CA SER A 148 6.86 -5.73 0.60
C SER A 148 7.10 -6.48 -0.72
N ASN A 149 6.55 -6.00 -1.83
CA ASN A 149 6.62 -6.64 -3.15
C ASN A 149 7.17 -5.67 -4.20
N GLU A 150 8.35 -5.12 -3.94
CA GLU A 150 9.04 -4.24 -4.89
C GLU A 150 9.46 -5.03 -6.15
N VAL A 151 9.19 -4.46 -7.32
CA VAL A 151 9.51 -5.12 -8.59
C VAL A 151 11.03 -5.20 -8.75
N GLY A 152 11.55 -6.40 -9.03
CA GLY A 152 12.99 -6.65 -9.13
C GLY A 152 13.67 -6.94 -7.79
N ALA A 153 12.93 -6.90 -6.69
CA ALA A 153 13.44 -7.35 -5.40
C ALA A 153 13.42 -8.88 -5.30
N GLU A 154 14.51 -9.46 -4.84
CA GLU A 154 14.66 -10.90 -4.63
C GLU A 154 15.14 -11.19 -3.20
N THR A 155 14.75 -12.34 -2.66
CA THR A 155 15.15 -12.79 -1.33
C THR A 155 15.72 -14.19 -1.42
N PHE A 156 16.90 -14.39 -0.84
CA PHE A 156 17.59 -15.68 -0.83
C PHE A 156 17.93 -16.09 0.59
N ASN A 157 17.82 -17.39 0.88
CA ASN A 157 18.33 -17.95 2.12
C ASN A 157 19.85 -18.13 1.99
N VAL A 158 20.57 -17.79 3.05
CA VAL A 158 22.02 -17.98 3.15
C VAL A 158 22.28 -19.43 3.54
N ILE A 159 23.13 -20.12 2.76
CA ILE A 159 23.48 -21.53 3.00
C ILE A 159 24.78 -21.68 3.79
N GLU A 160 25.65 -20.67 3.75
CA GLU A 160 26.97 -20.69 4.37
C GLU A 160 27.40 -19.26 4.69
N VAL A 161 28.02 -19.07 5.84
CA VAL A 161 28.66 -17.82 6.26
C VAL A 161 30.10 -18.16 6.61
N VAL A 162 31.05 -17.46 5.99
CA VAL A 162 32.49 -17.69 6.19
C VAL A 162 33.13 -16.41 6.75
N PRO A 163 33.18 -16.23 8.08
CA PRO A 163 33.92 -15.13 8.69
C PRO A 163 35.42 -15.22 8.41
N HIS A 164 36.12 -14.09 8.48
CA HIS A 164 37.58 -14.11 8.41
C HIS A 164 38.15 -15.02 9.54
N PRO A 165 39.12 -15.91 9.27
CA PRO A 165 39.60 -16.90 10.25
C PRO A 165 40.27 -16.27 11.48
N SER A 166 40.67 -15.00 11.39
CA SER A 166 41.25 -14.22 12.50
C SER A 166 40.30 -13.14 13.04
N TYR A 167 39.00 -13.21 12.73
CA TYR A 167 38.00 -12.29 13.31
C TYR A 167 38.00 -12.41 14.84
N ASN A 168 38.09 -11.27 15.53
CA ASN A 168 38.07 -11.22 16.98
C ASN A 168 36.89 -10.36 17.47
N PRO A 169 35.80 -10.97 18.00
CA PRO A 169 34.58 -10.26 18.38
C PRO A 169 34.76 -9.32 19.58
N ASN A 170 35.83 -9.44 20.35
CA ASN A 170 36.11 -8.54 21.47
C ASN A 170 36.78 -7.23 21.01
N THR A 171 37.46 -7.27 19.87
CA THR A 171 38.24 -6.13 19.34
C THR A 171 37.73 -5.59 18.01
N ILE A 172 36.87 -6.36 17.33
CA ILE A 172 36.37 -6.10 15.97
C ILE A 172 37.51 -6.10 14.92
N ASN A 173 38.66 -6.69 15.25
CA ASN A 173 39.73 -6.88 14.27
C ASN A 173 39.36 -7.98 13.27
N ASN A 174 39.64 -7.73 12.00
CA ASN A 174 39.28 -8.59 10.86
C ASN A 174 37.77 -8.86 10.76
N ASP A 175 36.99 -7.82 11.00
CA ASP A 175 35.54 -7.80 10.79
C ASP A 175 35.18 -7.83 9.30
#